data_AF-A0A532VGP1-F1
#
_entry.id   AF-A0A532VGP1-F1
#
_cell.length_a   1.000
_cell.length_b   1.000
_cell.length_c   1.000
_cell.angle_alpha   90.00
_cell.angle_beta   90.00
_cell.angle_gamma   90.00
#
_symmetry.space_group_name_H-M   'P 1'
#
loop_
_entity.id
_entity.type
_entity.pdbx_description
1 polymer ?
#
loop_
_entity_poly.entity_id
_entity_poly.type
_entity_poly.pdbx_seq_one_letter_code
_entity_poly.pdbx_strand_id
1 'polypeptide(L)'
;MPVAYKRILTDINLINPDLIVHTGDLVFGYGDSEEQLKIEYSKVGKLISTVVPKIYFVPGNHDFQTPLTTKHFIELTGQKRDYFSFDREGVTFIILNSDVPGQVREITGEHRKWLENELEKKKSSRGIFVFMYRPPFSFLKEQGVQYIQFIPLVERKSNPVVKKLGLRLASPVFSSPYGFDISQIVFSA
;
A
#
# COMPACT_ATOMS: atom_id res chain seq x y z
N MET A 1 5.82 -18.53 -0.65
CA MET A 1 6.40 -17.17 -0.60
C MET A 1 7.59 -17.11 -1.53
N PRO A 2 7.63 -16.17 -2.50
CA PRO A 2 8.68 -16.10 -3.51
C PRO A 2 10.02 -15.70 -2.92
N VAL A 3 11.10 -16.22 -3.49
CA VAL A 3 12.49 -15.82 -3.16
C VAL A 3 12.68 -14.30 -3.34
N ALA A 4 12.01 -13.72 -4.34
CA ALA A 4 12.03 -12.29 -4.59
C ALA A 4 11.54 -11.47 -3.39
N TYR A 5 10.46 -11.89 -2.72
CA TYR A 5 9.92 -11.17 -1.56
C TYR A 5 10.94 -11.06 -0.43
N LYS A 6 11.59 -12.18 -0.08
CA LYS A 6 12.62 -12.19 0.96
C LYS A 6 13.80 -11.28 0.64
N ARG A 7 14.22 -11.25 -0.64
CA ARG A 7 15.30 -10.38 -1.10
C ARG A 7 14.93 -8.90 -0.92
N ILE A 8 13.72 -8.51 -1.31
CA ILE A 8 13.23 -7.14 -1.15
C ILE A 8 13.27 -6.70 0.31
N LEU A 9 12.79 -7.55 1.24
CA LEU A 9 12.81 -7.20 2.66
C LEU A 9 14.24 -7.06 3.21
N THR A 10 15.17 -7.87 2.69
CA THR A 10 16.60 -7.75 3.01
C THR A 10 17.15 -6.42 2.50
N ASP A 11 16.85 -6.05 1.25
CA ASP A 11 17.28 -4.79 0.65
C ASP A 11 16.69 -3.58 1.40
N ILE A 12 15.43 -3.66 1.83
CA ILE A 12 14.79 -2.64 2.68
C ILE A 12 15.57 -2.43 3.97
N ASN A 13 15.95 -3.49 4.68
CA ASN A 13 16.70 -3.36 5.92
C ASN A 13 18.08 -2.74 5.69
N LEU A 14 18.72 -3.03 4.54
CA LEU A 14 20.01 -2.43 4.18
C LEU A 14 19.88 -0.95 3.80
N ILE A 15 18.82 -0.59 3.07
CA ILE A 15 18.51 0.81 2.73
C ILE A 15 18.09 1.60 3.97
N ASN A 16 17.47 0.92 4.93
CA ASN A 16 16.89 1.48 6.15
C ASN A 16 16.05 2.73 5.88
N PRO A 17 14.98 2.60 5.07
CA PRO A 17 14.18 3.75 4.69
C PRO A 17 13.39 4.34 5.85
N ASP A 18 13.14 5.63 5.71
CA ASP A 18 12.29 6.40 6.59
C ASP A 18 10.85 5.87 6.60
N LEU A 19 10.29 5.61 5.42
CA LEU A 19 8.90 5.20 5.25
C LEU A 19 8.78 4.05 4.24
N ILE A 20 7.99 3.04 4.60
CA ILE A 20 7.64 1.91 3.73
C ILE A 20 6.12 1.85 3.60
N VAL A 21 5.63 1.81 2.36
CA VAL A 21 4.24 1.50 2.05
C VAL A 21 4.19 0.18 1.29
N HIS A 22 3.58 -0.85 1.88
CA HIS A 22 3.28 -2.12 1.21
C HIS A 22 1.91 -2.01 0.57
N THR A 23 1.83 -2.18 -0.74
CA THR A 23 0.59 -1.85 -1.48
C THR A 23 -0.45 -2.98 -1.49
N GLY A 24 -0.49 -3.82 -0.47
CA GLY A 24 -1.47 -4.91 -0.34
C GLY A 24 -1.07 -6.26 -0.93
N ASP A 25 -2.05 -7.14 -0.96
CA ASP A 25 -1.99 -8.55 -1.37
C ASP A 25 -0.88 -9.32 -0.67
N LEU A 26 -1.01 -9.40 0.66
CA LEU A 26 -0.06 -10.14 1.50
C LEU A 26 -0.16 -11.65 1.30
N VAL A 27 -1.35 -12.13 0.93
CA VAL A 27 -1.71 -13.55 0.81
C VAL A 27 -2.40 -13.82 -0.52
N PHE A 28 -2.51 -15.08 -0.91
CA PHE A 28 -3.26 -15.46 -2.11
C PHE A 28 -4.76 -15.36 -1.91
N GLY A 29 -5.28 -15.75 -0.75
CA GLY A 29 -6.65 -15.47 -0.34
C GLY A 29 -7.76 -16.00 -1.27
N TYR A 30 -7.48 -16.96 -2.15
CA TYR A 30 -8.44 -17.47 -3.13
C TYR A 30 -9.11 -18.76 -2.63
N GLY A 31 -10.22 -18.62 -1.91
CA GLY A 31 -11.02 -19.78 -1.48
C GLY A 31 -10.33 -20.66 -0.43
N ASP A 32 -9.34 -20.10 0.25
CA ASP A 32 -8.58 -20.76 1.30
C ASP A 32 -9.46 -21.09 2.52
N SER A 33 -9.25 -22.27 3.08
CA SER A 33 -9.74 -22.59 4.43
C SER A 33 -9.06 -21.70 5.46
N GLU A 34 -9.63 -21.61 6.68
CA GLU A 34 -9.01 -20.86 7.76
C GLU A 34 -7.59 -21.36 8.08
N GLU A 35 -7.36 -22.66 7.98
CA GLU A 35 -6.04 -23.27 8.16
C GLU A 35 -5.05 -22.82 7.10
N GLN A 36 -5.48 -22.74 5.83
CA GLN A 36 -4.63 -22.25 4.73
C GLN A 36 -4.26 -20.79 4.95
N LEU A 37 -5.23 -19.91 5.26
CA LEU A 37 -4.96 -18.49 5.57
C LEU A 37 -4.01 -18.34 6.76
N LYS A 38 -4.20 -19.09 7.84
CA LYS A 38 -3.28 -19.09 9.00
C LYS A 38 -1.86 -19.43 8.59
N ILE A 39 -1.68 -20.41 7.71
CA ILE A 39 -0.35 -20.80 7.20
C ILE A 39 0.25 -19.66 6.35
N GLU A 40 -0.54 -19.04 5.49
CA GLU A 40 -0.06 -17.94 4.64
C GLU A 40 0.32 -16.71 5.47
N TYR A 41 -0.58 -16.20 6.30
CA TYR A 41 -0.32 -15.07 7.18
C TYR A 41 0.82 -15.35 8.17
N SER A 42 0.99 -16.58 8.66
CA SER A 42 2.15 -16.95 9.49
C SER A 42 3.47 -16.86 8.71
N LYS A 43 3.50 -17.32 7.46
CA LYS A 43 4.70 -17.21 6.59
C LYS A 43 5.02 -15.75 6.28
N VAL A 44 4.01 -14.95 5.94
CA VAL A 44 4.15 -13.51 5.70
C VAL A 44 4.66 -12.81 6.96
N GLY A 45 4.02 -13.07 8.10
CA GLY A 45 4.34 -12.43 9.37
C GLY A 45 5.77 -12.69 9.83
N LYS A 46 6.28 -13.92 9.66
CA LYS A 46 7.69 -14.25 9.93
C LYS A 46 8.68 -13.45 9.08
N LEU A 47 8.29 -13.09 7.85
CA LEU A 47 9.14 -12.31 6.96
C LEU A 47 9.04 -10.82 7.29
N ILE A 48 7.83 -10.31 7.45
CA ILE A 48 7.58 -8.92 7.84
C ILE A 48 8.21 -8.58 9.20
N SER A 49 8.19 -9.51 10.16
CA SER A 49 8.81 -9.31 11.48
C SER A 49 10.33 -9.13 11.43
N THR A 50 10.98 -9.43 10.29
CA THR A 50 12.40 -9.15 10.10
C THR A 50 12.67 -7.72 9.63
N VAL A 51 11.64 -6.99 9.21
CA VAL A 51 11.76 -5.62 8.70
C VAL A 51 11.81 -4.67 9.89
N VAL A 52 12.90 -3.88 9.98
CA VAL A 52 13.12 -2.96 11.10
C VAL A 52 12.27 -1.69 10.98
N PRO A 53 12.22 -1.00 9.82
CA PRO A 53 11.39 0.20 9.70
C PRO A 53 9.90 -0.12 9.69
N LYS A 54 9.09 0.85 10.12
CA LYS A 54 7.64 0.71 10.13
C LYS A 54 7.08 0.59 8.72
N ILE A 55 6.22 -0.40 8.51
CA ILE A 55 5.47 -0.61 7.27
C ILE A 55 4.03 -0.10 7.43
N TYR A 56 3.55 0.62 6.43
CA TYR A 56 2.16 1.01 6.26
C TYR A 56 1.55 0.14 5.16
N PHE A 57 0.41 -0.48 5.44
CA PHE A 57 -0.20 -1.44 4.51
C PHE A 57 -1.40 -0.83 3.82
N VAL A 58 -1.41 -0.88 2.49
CA VAL A 58 -2.61 -0.66 1.69
C VAL A 58 -3.40 -1.97 1.67
N PRO A 59 -4.72 -1.94 1.91
CA PRO A 59 -5.57 -3.10 1.69
C PRO A 59 -5.53 -3.55 0.22
N GLY A 60 -5.05 -4.77 -0.02
CA GLY A 60 -5.25 -5.45 -1.29
C GLY A 60 -6.61 -6.12 -1.36
N ASN A 61 -7.02 -6.55 -2.55
CA ASN A 61 -8.27 -7.29 -2.66
C ASN A 61 -8.18 -8.66 -1.96
N HIS A 62 -6.99 -9.28 -1.89
CA HIS A 62 -6.84 -10.55 -1.17
C HIS A 62 -6.79 -10.41 0.35
N ASP A 63 -6.54 -9.20 0.84
CA ASP A 63 -6.45 -8.91 2.26
C ASP A 63 -7.84 -8.62 2.86
N PHE A 64 -8.69 -7.87 2.17
CA PHE A 64 -9.94 -7.32 2.71
C PHE A 64 -11.23 -7.84 2.05
N GLN A 65 -11.16 -8.89 1.21
CA GLN A 65 -12.32 -9.39 0.49
C GLN A 65 -13.34 -10.16 1.36
N THR A 66 -12.91 -10.83 2.43
CA THR A 66 -13.79 -11.61 3.30
C THR A 66 -13.60 -11.24 4.78
N PRO A 67 -14.58 -11.51 5.67
CA PRO A 67 -14.39 -11.30 7.11
C PRO A 67 -13.16 -12.03 7.67
N LEU A 68 -12.83 -13.20 7.11
CA LEU A 68 -11.73 -14.03 7.59
C LEU A 68 -10.36 -13.50 7.15
N THR A 69 -10.21 -13.11 5.88
CA THR A 69 -8.98 -12.46 5.39
C THR A 69 -8.77 -11.12 6.10
N THR A 70 -9.83 -10.32 6.25
CA THR A 70 -9.79 -9.04 6.98
C THR A 70 -9.32 -9.22 8.41
N LYS A 71 -9.86 -10.22 9.13
CA LYS A 71 -9.43 -10.54 10.49
C LYS A 71 -7.93 -10.81 10.57
N HIS A 72 -7.42 -11.70 9.73
CA HIS A 72 -5.99 -12.07 9.77
C HIS A 72 -5.07 -10.94 9.29
N PHE A 73 -5.51 -10.13 8.33
CA PHE A 73 -4.79 -8.92 7.94
C PHE A 73 -4.67 -7.94 9.12
N ILE A 74 -5.77 -7.69 9.84
CA ILE A 74 -5.78 -6.79 11.00
C ILE A 74 -4.89 -7.34 12.12
N GLU A 75 -4.95 -8.65 12.40
CA GLU A 75 -4.09 -9.32 13.38
C GLU A 75 -2.60 -9.18 13.03
N LEU A 76 -2.24 -9.34 11.75
CA LEU A 76 -0.85 -9.23 11.29
C LEU A 76 -0.33 -7.78 11.31
N THR A 77 -1.14 -6.83 10.82
CA THR A 77 -0.69 -5.44 10.58
C THR A 77 -0.96 -4.50 11.75
N GLY A 78 -1.86 -4.87 12.66
CA GLY A 78 -2.39 -3.99 13.71
C GLY A 78 -3.26 -2.85 13.18
N GLN A 79 -3.57 -2.85 11.89
CA GLN A 79 -4.36 -1.81 11.23
C GLN A 79 -5.83 -1.94 11.59
N LYS A 80 -6.43 -0.89 12.16
CA LYS A 80 -7.84 -0.91 12.60
C LYS A 80 -8.84 -0.46 11.53
N ARG A 81 -8.37 0.23 10.49
CA ARG A 81 -9.19 0.81 9.42
C ARG A 81 -8.56 0.50 8.08
N ASP A 82 -9.38 0.24 7.09
CA ASP A 82 -8.97 0.00 5.70
C ASP A 82 -8.73 1.30 4.92
N TYR A 83 -9.00 2.46 5.52
CA TYR A 83 -8.54 3.77 5.06
C TYR A 83 -8.08 4.63 6.23
N PHE A 84 -7.00 5.38 6.03
CA PHE A 84 -6.47 6.30 7.04
C PHE A 84 -5.44 7.27 6.42
N SER A 85 -5.12 8.33 7.15
CA SER A 85 -4.06 9.28 6.79
C SER A 85 -3.02 9.37 7.91
N PHE A 86 -1.80 9.77 7.55
CA PHE A 86 -0.77 10.16 8.50
C PHE A 86 0.10 11.26 7.89
N ASP A 87 0.64 12.12 8.74
CA ASP A 87 1.56 13.17 8.32
C ASP A 87 2.99 12.79 8.69
N ARG A 88 3.92 13.14 7.80
CA ARG A 88 5.35 13.08 8.06
C ARG A 88 6.01 14.28 7.43
N GLU A 89 6.72 15.06 8.24
CA GLU A 89 7.47 16.25 7.79
C GLU A 89 6.60 17.24 6.98
N GLY A 90 5.34 17.42 7.35
CA GLY A 90 4.42 18.31 6.65
C GLY A 90 3.98 17.82 5.27
N VAL A 91 4.19 16.54 4.96
CA VAL A 91 3.60 15.82 3.82
C VAL A 91 2.56 14.84 4.37
N THR A 92 1.42 14.74 3.71
CA THR A 92 0.33 13.83 4.10
C THR A 92 0.36 12.59 3.23
N PHE A 93 0.25 11.43 3.85
CA PHE A 93 0.15 10.13 3.20
C PHE A 93 -1.23 9.55 3.52
N ILE A 94 -1.96 9.15 2.50
CA ILE A 94 -3.32 8.62 2.60
C ILE A 94 -3.31 7.19 2.08
N ILE A 95 -3.77 6.27 2.91
CA ILE A 95 -4.03 4.88 2.53
C ILE A 95 -5.54 4.74 2.29
N LEU A 96 -5.91 4.17 1.15
CA LEU A 96 -7.29 3.91 0.76
C LEU A 96 -7.48 2.45 0.37
N ASN A 97 -8.60 1.88 0.79
CA ASN A 97 -9.13 0.65 0.24
C ASN A 97 -9.98 0.99 -1.00
N SER A 98 -9.50 0.57 -2.17
CA SER A 98 -10.19 0.70 -3.47
C SER A 98 -11.03 -0.51 -3.83
N ASP A 99 -11.04 -1.54 -2.98
CA ASP A 99 -11.58 -2.87 -3.26
C ASP A 99 -12.38 -3.39 -2.07
N VAL A 100 -13.17 -2.50 -1.48
CA VAL A 100 -14.17 -2.85 -0.46
C VAL A 100 -15.09 -3.94 -1.03
N PRO A 101 -15.49 -4.96 -0.26
CA PRO A 101 -16.40 -5.99 -0.74
C PRO A 101 -17.66 -5.40 -1.40
N GLY A 102 -17.86 -5.72 -2.68
CA GLY A 102 -18.96 -5.19 -3.50
C GLY A 102 -18.67 -3.88 -4.25
N GLN A 103 -17.50 -3.27 -4.06
CA GLN A 103 -17.06 -2.02 -4.71
C GLN A 103 -15.62 -2.18 -5.20
N VAL A 104 -15.47 -2.73 -6.41
CA VAL A 104 -14.15 -3.04 -7.00
C VAL A 104 -13.65 -1.86 -7.81
N ARG A 105 -12.42 -1.40 -7.54
CA ARG A 105 -11.82 -0.21 -8.17
C ARG A 105 -12.63 1.05 -7.99
N GLU A 106 -13.18 1.23 -6.80
CA GLU A 106 -14.11 2.31 -6.50
C GLU A 106 -13.78 2.94 -5.14
N ILE A 107 -14.04 4.25 -5.05
CA ILE A 107 -14.01 5.01 -3.80
C ILE A 107 -15.37 5.68 -3.67
N THR A 108 -16.28 5.07 -2.92
CA THR A 108 -17.66 5.57 -2.78
C THR A 108 -18.10 5.65 -1.33
N GLY A 109 -19.34 6.09 -1.10
CA GLY A 109 -19.97 6.11 0.21
C GLY A 109 -19.14 6.80 1.29
N GLU A 110 -18.93 6.10 2.40
CA GLU A 110 -18.17 6.61 3.54
C GLU A 110 -16.70 6.87 3.19
N HIS A 111 -16.06 6.03 2.35
CA HIS A 111 -14.65 6.18 1.99
C HIS A 111 -14.44 7.48 1.21
N ARG A 112 -15.33 7.77 0.25
CA ARG A 112 -15.31 9.02 -0.51
C ARG A 112 -15.53 10.23 0.38
N LYS A 113 -16.58 10.19 1.21
CA LYS A 113 -16.89 11.30 2.12
C LYS A 113 -15.76 11.55 3.12
N TRP A 114 -15.15 10.48 3.63
CA TRP A 114 -13.98 10.59 4.50
C TRP A 114 -12.81 11.23 3.76
N LEU A 115 -12.50 10.76 2.55
CA LEU A 115 -11.41 11.28 1.73
C LEU A 115 -11.58 12.77 1.41
N GLU A 116 -12.78 13.19 0.98
CA GLU A 116 -13.07 14.60 0.69
C GLU A 116 -12.84 15.48 1.94
N ASN A 117 -13.33 15.05 3.10
CA ASN A 117 -13.10 15.76 4.37
C ASN A 117 -11.62 15.77 4.79
N GLU A 118 -10.89 14.68 4.53
CA GLU A 118 -9.49 14.57 4.89
C GLU A 118 -8.63 15.47 4.00
N LEU A 119 -8.90 15.51 2.69
CA LEU A 119 -8.25 16.44 1.77
C LEU A 119 -8.52 17.89 2.14
N GLU A 120 -9.74 18.22 2.57
CA GLU A 120 -10.09 19.56 3.06
C GLU A 120 -9.23 19.96 4.29
N LYS A 121 -9.14 19.06 5.28
CA LYS A 121 -8.32 19.29 6.49
C LYS A 121 -6.84 19.43 6.20
N LYS A 122 -6.35 18.80 5.13
CA LYS A 122 -4.93 18.70 4.77
C LYS A 122 -4.51 19.64 3.65
N LYS A 123 -5.34 20.64 3.30
CA LYS A 123 -5.05 21.65 2.28
C LYS A 123 -3.74 22.41 2.47
N SER A 124 -3.28 22.55 3.71
CA SER A 124 -2.00 23.22 4.04
C SER A 124 -0.78 22.30 3.97
N SER A 125 -0.98 21.01 3.65
CA SER A 125 0.10 20.04 3.51
C SER A 125 1.01 20.43 2.34
N ARG A 126 2.33 20.25 2.49
CA ARG A 126 3.30 20.53 1.43
C ARG A 126 3.13 19.63 0.21
N GLY A 127 2.48 18.48 0.40
CA GLY A 127 2.13 17.51 -0.63
C GLY A 127 1.28 16.40 -0.04
N ILE A 128 0.43 15.80 -0.87
CA ILE A 128 -0.43 14.68 -0.48
C ILE A 128 -0.13 13.51 -1.40
N PHE A 129 0.23 12.37 -0.81
CA PHE A 129 0.39 11.09 -1.51
C PHE A 129 -0.78 10.19 -1.16
N VAL A 130 -1.42 9.60 -2.15
CA VAL A 130 -2.53 8.66 -1.96
C VAL A 130 -2.12 7.30 -2.50
N PHE A 131 -2.28 6.27 -1.68
CA PHE A 131 -1.95 4.88 -2.01
C PHE A 131 -3.23 4.05 -1.97
N MET A 132 -3.40 3.24 -3.00
CA MET A 132 -4.50 2.28 -3.12
C MET A 132 -4.04 1.12 -4.01
N TYR A 133 -4.65 -0.05 -3.83
CA TYR A 133 -4.23 -1.25 -4.53
C TYR A 133 -4.64 -1.22 -6.01
N ARG A 134 -5.93 -0.98 -6.34
CA ARG A 134 -6.40 -0.82 -7.73
C ARG A 134 -7.12 0.52 -7.93
N PRO A 135 -6.52 1.49 -8.63
CA PRO A 135 -7.13 2.82 -8.78
C PRO A 135 -8.43 2.80 -9.60
N PRO A 136 -9.41 3.66 -9.27
CA PRO A 136 -10.59 3.88 -10.11
C PRO A 136 -10.19 4.57 -11.42
N PHE A 137 -10.63 4.05 -12.57
CA PHE A 137 -10.36 4.68 -13.87
C PHE A 137 -11.00 6.08 -14.01
N SER A 138 -12.13 6.34 -13.34
CA SER A 138 -12.84 7.64 -13.35
C SER A 138 -12.16 8.71 -12.48
N PHE A 139 -11.54 8.30 -11.37
CA PHE A 139 -10.90 9.22 -10.40
C PHE A 139 -9.64 9.90 -10.96
N LEU A 140 -9.00 9.29 -11.96
CA LEU A 140 -7.76 9.78 -12.59
C LEU A 140 -7.94 11.10 -13.36
N LYS A 141 -9.17 11.48 -13.72
CA LYS A 141 -9.42 12.59 -14.67
C LYS A 141 -9.94 13.87 -14.01
N GLU A 142 -10.60 13.79 -12.85
CA GLU A 142 -11.45 14.88 -12.35
C GLU A 142 -10.81 15.83 -11.32
N GLN A 143 -9.74 15.44 -10.61
CA GLN A 143 -9.38 16.13 -9.35
C GLN A 143 -8.06 16.92 -9.34
N GLY A 144 -7.30 16.97 -10.43
CA GLY A 144 -6.01 17.70 -10.46
C GLY A 144 -4.97 17.20 -9.42
N VAL A 145 -5.26 16.09 -8.74
CA VAL A 145 -4.37 15.39 -7.82
C VAL A 145 -3.31 14.68 -8.66
N GLN A 146 -2.03 14.90 -8.34
CA GLN A 146 -0.96 14.11 -8.93
C GLN A 146 -1.02 12.68 -8.38
N TYR A 147 -1.77 11.80 -9.05
CA TYR A 147 -1.62 10.36 -8.86
C TYR A 147 -0.25 9.98 -9.37
N ILE A 148 0.63 9.54 -8.49
CA ILE A 148 1.70 8.66 -8.93
C ILE A 148 1.12 7.26 -8.89
N GLN A 149 0.44 6.89 -9.98
CA GLN A 149 0.38 5.49 -10.38
C GLN A 149 1.84 5.11 -10.60
N PHE A 150 2.49 4.50 -9.60
CA PHE A 150 3.81 3.92 -9.83
C PHE A 150 3.59 2.69 -10.72
N ILE A 151 3.48 2.96 -12.02
CA ILE A 151 3.75 1.97 -13.04
C ILE A 151 5.21 1.58 -12.81
N PRO A 152 5.49 0.32 -12.47
CA PRO A 152 6.84 -0.13 -12.23
C PRO A 152 7.52 -0.33 -13.56
N LEU A 153 7.97 0.75 -14.15
CA LEU A 153 9.00 0.73 -15.16
C LEU A 153 9.88 1.93 -14.89
N VAL A 154 11.03 1.66 -14.29
CA VAL A 154 12.34 2.23 -14.66
C VAL A 154 12.25 3.54 -15.46
N GLU A 155 11.76 4.62 -14.87
CA GLU A 155 12.02 5.97 -15.39
C GLU A 155 12.15 6.96 -14.23
N ARG A 156 13.24 6.74 -13.50
CA ARG A 156 13.94 7.79 -12.75
C ARG A 156 14.20 8.97 -13.71
N LYS A 157 13.66 10.16 -13.45
CA LYS A 157 14.44 11.43 -13.33
C LYS A 157 13.63 12.74 -13.36
N SER A 158 12.34 12.77 -13.68
CA SER A 158 11.67 14.05 -14.02
C SER A 158 10.59 14.56 -13.06
N ASN A 159 10.18 13.85 -12.00
CA ASN A 159 9.19 14.40 -11.07
C ASN A 159 9.83 15.44 -10.10
N PRO A 160 9.47 16.75 -10.20
CA PRO A 160 10.09 17.80 -9.38
C PRO A 160 9.79 17.67 -7.88
N VAL A 161 8.66 17.06 -7.51
CA VAL A 161 8.25 16.86 -6.11
C VAL A 161 9.11 15.79 -5.46
N VAL A 162 9.33 14.67 -6.15
CA VAL A 162 10.22 13.58 -5.69
C VAL A 162 11.66 14.09 -5.52
N LYS A 163 12.14 14.90 -6.48
CA LYS A 163 13.50 15.48 -6.44
C LYS A 163 13.66 16.52 -5.31
N LYS A 164 12.63 17.32 -5.03
CA LYS A 164 12.65 18.34 -3.96
C LYS A 164 12.59 17.73 -2.56
N LEU A 165 12.03 16.53 -2.41
CA LEU A 165 11.86 15.85 -1.12
C LEU A 165 12.98 14.84 -0.79
N GLY A 166 13.98 14.64 -1.66
CA GLY A 166 15.08 13.67 -1.42
C GLY A 166 14.67 12.19 -1.54
N LEU A 167 13.39 11.91 -1.81
CA LEU A 167 12.78 10.58 -1.77
C LEU A 167 13.46 9.60 -2.73
N ARG A 168 14.21 8.62 -2.20
CA ARG A 168 14.71 7.49 -2.98
C ARG A 168 13.65 6.41 -3.10
N LEU A 169 13.04 6.32 -4.27
CA LEU A 169 12.05 5.30 -4.59
C LEU A 169 12.73 3.99 -4.99
N ALA A 170 12.56 2.97 -4.16
CA ALA A 170 12.76 1.58 -4.57
C ALA A 170 11.37 0.95 -4.72
N SER A 171 10.99 0.63 -5.96
CA SER A 171 9.78 -0.14 -6.26
C SER A 171 10.21 -1.46 -6.89
N PRO A 172 10.24 -2.55 -6.12
CA PRO A 172 10.17 -3.88 -6.70
C PRO A 172 8.71 -4.15 -6.98
N VAL A 173 8.33 -4.17 -8.25
CA VAL A 173 7.09 -4.84 -8.65
C VAL A 173 7.48 -6.13 -9.30
N PHE A 174 7.10 -7.20 -8.63
CA PHE A 174 7.13 -8.53 -9.19
C PHE A 174 5.68 -8.95 -9.33
N SER A 175 5.16 -8.94 -10.55
CA SER A 175 4.04 -9.80 -10.89
C SER A 175 4.62 -11.19 -11.14
N SER A 176 4.34 -12.12 -10.23
CA SER A 176 4.65 -13.52 -10.47
C SER A 176 3.58 -14.11 -11.40
N PRO A 177 3.92 -14.93 -12.41
CA PRO A 177 2.91 -15.72 -13.13
C PRO A 177 2.16 -16.70 -12.21
N TYR A 178 2.58 -16.82 -10.95
CA TYR A 178 1.95 -17.60 -9.89
C TYR A 178 1.11 -16.77 -8.90
N GLY A 179 0.78 -15.50 -9.19
CA GLY A 179 -0.23 -14.75 -8.42
C GLY A 179 0.26 -13.95 -7.21
N PHE A 180 1.52 -13.49 -7.20
CA PHE A 180 1.96 -12.48 -6.23
C PHE A 180 2.02 -11.14 -6.93
N ASP A 181 1.19 -10.18 -6.52
CA ASP A 181 1.32 -8.76 -6.86
C ASP A 181 1.96 -8.05 -5.67
N ILE A 182 3.28 -8.14 -5.57
CA ILE A 182 4.02 -7.41 -4.54
C ILE A 182 4.48 -6.10 -5.15
N SER A 183 3.81 -5.00 -4.79
CA SER A 183 4.32 -3.64 -4.97
C SER A 183 4.65 -3.02 -3.60
N GLN A 184 5.86 -2.50 -3.47
CA GLN A 184 6.29 -1.74 -2.28
C GLN A 184 6.83 -0.40 -2.73
N ILE A 185 6.53 0.65 -1.96
CA ILE A 185 7.05 1.99 -2.19
C ILE A 185 7.83 2.39 -0.95
N VAL A 186 9.11 2.63 -1.18
CA VAL A 186 10.07 2.99 -0.15
C VAL A 186 10.46 4.44 -0.32
N PHE A 187 10.54 5.17 0.79
CA PHE A 187 10.99 6.55 0.84
C PHE A 187 12.15 6.68 1.86
N SER A 188 13.28 7.23 1.43
CA SER A 188 14.37 7.67 2.31
C SER A 188 14.70 9.14 2.04
N ALA A 189 15.11 9.88 3.07
CA ALA A 189 15.77 11.18 2.91
C ALA A 189 17.22 11.03 2.40
#